data_AF-I4CR96-F1
#
_entry.id   AF-I4CR96-F1
#
_cell.length_a   1.000
_cell.length_b   1.000
_cell.length_c   1.000
_cell.angle_alpha   90.00
_cell.angle_beta   90.00
_cell.angle_gamma   90.00
#
_symmetry.space_group_name_H-M   'P 1'
#
loop_
_entity.id
_entity.type
_entity.pdbx_description
1 polymer ?
#
loop_
_entity_poly.entity_id
_entity_poly.type
_entity_poly.pdbx_seq_one_letter_code
_entity_poly.pdbx_strand_id
1 'polypeptide(L)'
;MNFTTIQIIAFIGAVAGMAIVFGLGFYEGLRKGKREAFDIGYQRGLHAHRYELTQARRDIESAKHSLTISRLNAAQALEATTVELDDCRAKLANLQTRVITEDDANQLVAMADKLSLAANVFAGMGSHDQATTARKLSTSARALFDRYWQTLPVMEVEVMA
;
A
#
# COMPACT_ATOMS: atom_id res chain seq x y z
N MET A 1 -1.39 -100.71 27.42
CA MET A 1 -0.34 -100.44 26.42
C MET A 1 0.91 -100.01 27.17
N ASN A 2 1.96 -100.82 27.19
CA ASN A 2 3.23 -100.46 27.84
C ASN A 2 4.12 -99.80 26.79
N PHE A 3 4.27 -98.48 26.88
CA PHE A 3 5.22 -97.74 26.05
C PHE A 3 6.64 -98.16 26.41
N THR A 4 7.46 -98.44 25.39
CA THR A 4 8.87 -98.78 25.61
C THR A 4 9.66 -97.50 25.89
N THR A 5 10.62 -97.55 26.80
CA THR A 5 11.42 -96.39 27.27
C THR A 5 12.03 -95.57 26.13
N ILE A 6 12.39 -96.25 25.03
CA ILE A 6 12.94 -95.63 23.81
C ILE A 6 11.91 -94.71 23.11
N GLN A 7 10.63 -95.08 23.09
CA GLN A 7 9.56 -94.27 22.49
C GLN A 7 9.33 -92.98 23.28
N ILE A 8 9.44 -93.04 24.61
CA ILE A 8 9.28 -91.87 25.49
C ILE A 8 10.43 -90.88 25.26
N ILE A 9 11.68 -91.36 25.22
CA ILE A 9 12.85 -90.51 24.97
C ILE A 9 12.81 -89.88 23.57
N ALA A 10 12.43 -90.66 22.55
CA ALA A 10 12.27 -90.15 21.19
C ALA A 10 11.19 -89.06 21.10
N PHE A 11 10.07 -89.22 21.80
CA PHE A 11 9.00 -88.23 21.83
C PHE A 11 9.44 -86.93 22.52
N ILE A 12 10.14 -87.02 23.65
CA ILE A 12 10.68 -85.85 24.36
C ILE A 12 11.70 -85.12 23.47
N GLY A 13 12.60 -85.85 22.81
CA GLY A 13 13.58 -85.26 21.89
C GLY A 13 12.93 -84.56 20.69
N ALA A 14 11.89 -85.15 20.11
CA ALA A 14 11.15 -84.55 19.00
C ALA A 14 10.41 -83.27 19.42
N VAL A 15 9.76 -83.28 20.59
CA VAL A 15 9.06 -82.11 21.13
C VAL A 15 10.05 -80.99 21.49
N ALA A 16 11.18 -81.34 22.12
CA ALA A 16 12.24 -80.37 22.43
C ALA A 16 12.85 -79.75 21.16
N GLY A 17 13.09 -80.55 20.12
CA GLY A 17 13.57 -80.06 18.82
C GLY A 17 12.59 -79.09 18.16
N MET A 18 11.30 -79.42 18.16
CA MET A 18 10.25 -78.51 17.64
C MET A 18 10.17 -77.20 18.43
N ALA A 19 10.29 -77.25 19.77
CA ALA A 19 10.27 -76.06 20.61
C ALA A 19 11.45 -75.12 20.31
N ILE A 20 12.65 -75.66 20.06
CA ILE A 20 13.83 -74.87 19.71
C ILE A 20 13.65 -74.18 18.35
N VAL A 21 13.19 -74.91 17.33
CA VAL A 21 12.96 -74.35 15.98
C VAL A 21 11.89 -73.27 16.02
N PHE A 22 10.81 -73.48 16.77
CA PHE A 22 9.76 -72.48 16.96
C PHE A 22 10.29 -71.24 17.68
N GLY A 23 11.09 -71.41 18.74
CA GLY A 23 11.71 -70.30 19.47
C GLY A 23 12.65 -69.45 18.61
N LEU A 24 13.47 -70.10 17.77
CA LEU A 24 14.36 -69.40 16.83
C LEU A 24 13.56 -68.63 15.78
N GLY A 25 12.56 -69.26 15.15
CA GLY A 25 11.70 -68.60 14.17
C GLY A 25 10.92 -67.42 14.74
N PHE A 26 10.42 -67.55 15.98
CA PHE A 26 9.71 -66.47 16.68
C PHE A 26 10.65 -65.29 17.01
N TYR A 27 11.87 -65.56 17.47
CA TYR A 27 12.85 -64.53 17.79
C TYR A 27 13.35 -63.79 16.53
N GLU A 28 13.59 -64.50 15.45
CA GLU A 28 13.95 -63.91 14.15
C GLU A 28 12.81 -63.07 13.57
N GLY A 29 11.56 -63.54 13.66
CA GLY A 29 10.37 -62.80 13.25
C GLY A 29 10.20 -61.48 14.01
N LEU A 30 10.38 -61.50 15.33
CA LEU A 30 10.36 -60.30 16.18
C LEU A 30 11.47 -59.31 15.81
N ARG A 31 12.69 -59.80 15.55
CA ARG A 31 13.81 -58.94 15.12
C ARG A 31 13.56 -58.30 13.77
N LYS A 32 13.01 -59.05 12.81
CA LYS A 32 12.70 -58.54 11.47
C LYS A 32 11.59 -57.49 11.53
N GLY A 33 10.50 -57.77 12.24
CA GLY A 33 9.40 -56.82 12.42
C GLY A 33 9.81 -55.51 13.09
N LYS A 34 10.70 -55.56 14.11
CA LYS A 34 11.23 -54.34 14.73
C LYS A 34 12.09 -53.50 13.77
N ARG A 35 12.91 -54.14 12.93
CA ARG A 35 13.74 -53.44 11.93
C ARG A 35 12.88 -52.80 10.84
N GLU A 36 11.94 -53.55 10.29
CA GLU A 36 11.02 -53.05 9.27
C GLU A 36 10.17 -51.87 9.78
N ALA A 37 9.63 -51.97 11.00
CA ALA A 37 8.88 -50.88 11.61
C ALA A 37 9.75 -49.62 11.84
N PHE A 38 11.00 -49.81 12.22
CA PHE A 38 11.94 -48.70 12.41
C PHE A 38 12.31 -48.03 11.09
N ASP A 39 12.61 -48.79 10.04
CA ASP A 39 12.95 -48.26 8.72
C ASP A 39 11.75 -47.54 8.08
N ILE A 40 10.55 -48.12 8.17
CA ILE A 40 9.32 -47.50 7.68
C ILE A 40 9.02 -46.20 8.44
N GLY A 41 9.17 -46.21 9.78
CA GLY A 41 9.00 -45.02 10.60
C GLY A 41 10.01 -43.91 10.28
N TYR A 42 11.28 -44.29 10.13
CA TYR A 42 12.36 -43.36 9.78
C TYR A 42 12.17 -42.74 8.41
N GLN A 43 11.87 -43.53 7.38
CA GLN A 43 11.59 -43.01 6.04
C GLN A 43 10.35 -42.11 6.03
N ARG A 44 9.27 -42.51 6.71
CA ARG A 44 8.05 -41.69 6.78
C ARG A 44 8.31 -40.35 7.47
N GLY A 45 9.12 -40.34 8.54
CA GLY A 45 9.55 -39.10 9.21
C GLY A 45 10.38 -38.20 8.29
N LEU A 46 11.35 -38.77 7.56
CA LEU A 46 12.16 -38.03 6.58
C LEU A 46 11.31 -37.43 5.45
N HIS A 47 10.34 -38.18 4.93
CA HIS A 47 9.43 -37.70 3.89
C HIS A 47 8.52 -36.59 4.41
N ALA A 48 7.96 -36.73 5.61
CA ALA A 48 7.15 -35.69 6.25
C ALA A 48 7.97 -34.40 6.45
N HIS A 49 9.19 -34.52 6.97
CA HIS A 49 10.06 -33.36 7.24
C HIS A 49 10.49 -32.64 5.95
N ARG A 50 10.73 -33.40 4.87
CA ARG A 50 10.98 -32.81 3.53
C ARG A 50 9.75 -32.11 2.98
N TYR A 51 8.57 -32.69 3.17
CA TYR A 51 7.32 -32.09 2.72
C TYR A 51 7.06 -30.76 3.44
N GLU A 52 7.17 -30.74 4.77
CA GLU A 52 7.03 -29.53 5.59
C GLU A 52 8.04 -28.44 5.17
N LEU A 53 9.30 -28.80 4.93
CA LEU A 53 10.31 -27.86 4.43
C LEU A 53 9.95 -27.28 3.06
N THR A 54 9.44 -28.10 2.14
CA THR A 54 9.02 -27.60 0.82
C THR A 54 7.78 -26.72 0.91
N GLN A 55 6.86 -27.02 1.83
CA GLN A 55 5.67 -26.21 2.05
C GLN A 55 6.05 -24.86 2.65
N ALA A 56 6.86 -24.84 3.72
CA ALA A 56 7.34 -23.61 4.33
C ALA A 56 8.11 -22.71 3.34
N ARG A 57 8.89 -23.31 2.42
CA ARG A 57 9.55 -22.55 1.35
C ARG A 57 8.57 -21.89 0.39
N ARG A 58 7.51 -22.63 -0.02
CA ARG A 58 6.46 -22.09 -0.89
C ARG A 58 5.68 -20.97 -0.20
N ASP A 59 5.42 -21.10 1.09
CA ASP A 59 4.72 -20.08 1.87
C ASP A 59 5.56 -18.82 2.03
N ILE A 60 6.88 -18.96 2.24
CA ILE A 60 7.80 -17.82 2.24
C ILE A 60 7.85 -17.15 0.87
N GLU A 61 7.89 -17.93 -0.21
CA GLU A 61 7.94 -17.40 -1.57
C GLU A 61 6.65 -16.66 -1.95
N SER A 62 5.48 -17.22 -1.62
CA SER A 62 4.20 -16.58 -1.84
C SER A 62 4.05 -15.28 -1.04
N ALA A 63 4.47 -15.29 0.24
CA ALA A 63 4.48 -14.11 1.09
C ALA A 63 5.43 -13.01 0.58
N LYS A 64 6.62 -13.40 0.07
CA LYS A 64 7.54 -12.45 -0.57
C LYS A 64 6.95 -11.85 -1.84
N HIS A 65 6.28 -12.68 -2.65
CA HIS A 65 5.65 -12.22 -3.88
C HIS A 65 4.51 -11.23 -3.59
N SER A 66 3.62 -11.56 -2.64
CA SER A 66 2.53 -10.67 -2.24
C SER A 66 3.05 -9.35 -1.68
N LEU A 67 4.11 -9.39 -0.88
CA LEU A 67 4.74 -8.19 -0.33
C LEU A 67 5.37 -7.33 -1.42
N THR A 68 5.99 -7.96 -2.43
CA THR A 68 6.58 -7.25 -3.56
C THR A 68 5.51 -6.54 -4.39
N ILE A 69 4.40 -7.23 -4.68
CA ILE A 69 3.25 -6.61 -5.37
C ILE A 69 2.67 -5.46 -4.56
N SER A 70 2.48 -5.64 -3.25
CA SER A 70 1.94 -4.58 -2.39
C SER A 70 2.85 -3.35 -2.37
N ARG A 71 4.18 -3.53 -2.37
CA ARG A 71 5.14 -2.42 -2.45
C ARG A 71 5.07 -1.70 -3.79
N LEU A 72 4.93 -2.45 -4.89
CA LEU A 72 4.80 -1.87 -6.23
C LEU A 72 3.51 -1.05 -6.34
N ASN A 73 2.39 -1.59 -5.88
CA ASN A 73 1.11 -0.89 -5.87
C ASN A 73 1.15 0.37 -5.00
N ALA A 74 1.79 0.30 -3.82
CA ALA A 74 1.96 1.46 -2.95
C ALA A 74 2.84 2.53 -3.61
N ALA A 75 3.92 2.15 -4.30
CA ALA A 75 4.76 3.08 -5.04
C ALA A 75 4.00 3.76 -6.19
N GLN A 76 3.22 3.00 -6.96
CA GLN A 76 2.37 3.54 -8.03
C GLN A 76 1.29 4.48 -7.50
N ALA A 77 0.66 4.15 -6.35
CA ALA A 77 -0.31 5.02 -5.71
C ALA A 77 0.35 6.34 -5.26
N LEU A 78 1.55 6.28 -4.68
CA LEU A 78 2.30 7.48 -4.32
C LEU A 78 2.63 8.33 -5.54
N GLU A 79 3.11 7.72 -6.62
CA GLU A 79 3.40 8.43 -7.88
C GLU A 79 2.14 9.14 -8.41
N ALA A 80 1.00 8.45 -8.46
CA ALA A 80 -0.27 9.05 -8.87
C ALA A 80 -0.65 10.26 -7.98
N THR A 81 -0.54 10.12 -6.66
CA THR A 81 -0.84 11.23 -5.74
C THR A 81 0.11 12.40 -5.90
N THR A 82 1.40 12.16 -6.21
CA THR A 82 2.35 13.24 -6.44
C THR A 82 2.06 14.01 -7.73
N VAL A 83 1.64 13.31 -8.78
CA VAL A 83 1.23 13.94 -10.05
C VAL A 83 0.00 14.82 -9.83
N GLU A 84 -1.02 14.32 -9.12
CA GLU A 84 -2.22 15.11 -8.80
C GLU A 84 -1.90 16.35 -7.96
N LEU A 85 -0.96 16.23 -7.01
CA LEU A 85 -0.51 17.32 -6.17
C LEU A 85 0.24 18.39 -6.98
N ASP A 86 1.10 17.98 -7.90
CA ASP A 86 1.84 18.90 -8.77
C ASP A 86 0.89 19.61 -9.76
N ASP A 87 -0.11 18.91 -10.30
CA ASP A 87 -1.18 19.52 -11.10
C ASP A 87 -1.99 20.54 -10.30
N CYS A 88 -2.32 20.23 -9.05
CA CYS A 88 -3.00 21.16 -8.16
C CYS A 88 -2.15 22.38 -7.85
N ARG A 89 -0.85 22.21 -7.60
CA ARG A 89 0.10 23.32 -7.38
C ARG A 89 0.24 24.20 -8.61
N ALA A 90 0.31 23.62 -9.80
CA ALA A 90 0.37 24.37 -11.05
C ALA A 90 -0.92 25.19 -11.26
N LYS A 91 -2.09 24.60 -10.99
CA LYS A 91 -3.38 25.31 -11.02
C LYS A 91 -3.42 26.43 -9.98
N LEU A 92 -2.95 26.19 -8.76
CA LEU A 92 -2.92 27.19 -7.69
C LEU A 92 -2.01 28.36 -8.07
N ALA A 93 -0.81 28.10 -8.59
CA ALA A 93 0.09 29.15 -9.07
C ALA A 93 -0.53 29.97 -10.21
N ASN A 94 -1.23 29.32 -11.15
CA ASN A 94 -1.95 30.02 -12.22
C ASN A 94 -3.12 30.86 -11.69
N LEU A 95 -3.85 30.37 -10.70
CA LEU A 95 -4.91 31.14 -10.06
C LEU A 95 -4.33 32.32 -9.26
N GLN A 96 -3.23 32.12 -8.53
CA GLN A 96 -2.54 33.18 -7.79
C GLN A 96 -2.06 34.31 -8.70
N THR A 97 -1.54 34.01 -9.90
CA THR A 97 -1.14 35.07 -10.86
C THR A 97 -2.32 35.81 -11.47
N ARG A 98 -3.55 35.27 -11.36
CA ARG A 98 -4.77 35.88 -11.90
C ARG A 98 -5.63 36.55 -10.83
N VAL A 99 -5.31 36.38 -9.55
CA VAL A 99 -6.01 37.03 -8.44
C VAL A 99 -5.49 38.46 -8.32
N ILE A 100 -6.42 39.42 -8.38
CA ILE A 100 -6.15 40.83 -8.03
C ILE A 100 -5.67 40.85 -6.58
N THR A 101 -4.47 41.36 -6.33
CA THR A 101 -3.94 41.51 -4.98
C THR A 101 -4.48 42.78 -4.31
N GLU A 102 -4.28 42.91 -3.00
CA GLU A 102 -4.64 44.14 -2.29
C GLU A 102 -3.87 45.36 -2.83
N ASP A 103 -2.61 45.15 -3.21
CA ASP A 103 -1.80 46.19 -3.85
C ASP A 103 -2.37 46.59 -5.21
N ASP A 104 -2.80 45.63 -6.04
CA ASP A 104 -3.47 45.91 -7.31
C ASP A 104 -4.77 46.71 -7.11
N ALA A 105 -5.54 46.39 -6.06
CA ALA A 105 -6.75 47.12 -5.70
C ALA A 105 -6.43 48.58 -5.31
N ASN A 106 -5.40 48.79 -4.49
CA ASN A 106 -4.95 50.14 -4.12
C ASN A 106 -4.42 50.93 -5.33
N GLN A 107 -3.71 50.27 -6.24
CA GLN A 107 -3.26 50.86 -7.50
C GLN A 107 -4.44 51.25 -8.41
N LEU A 108 -5.52 50.46 -8.45
CA LEU A 108 -6.74 50.78 -9.21
C LEU A 108 -7.39 52.09 -8.72
N VAL A 109 -7.44 52.35 -7.41
CA VAL A 109 -7.94 53.62 -6.87
C VAL A 109 -7.03 54.78 -7.26
N ALA A 110 -5.72 54.62 -7.10
CA ALA A 110 -4.76 55.65 -7.50
C ALA A 110 -4.84 55.96 -9.01
N MET A 111 -5.06 54.94 -9.85
CA MET A 111 -5.33 55.12 -11.28
C MET A 111 -6.64 55.86 -11.52
N ALA A 112 -7.71 55.52 -10.80
CA ALA A 112 -9.00 56.19 -10.95
C ALA A 112 -8.91 57.68 -10.64
N ASP A 113 -8.15 58.07 -9.62
CA ASP A 113 -7.97 59.47 -9.24
C ASP A 113 -7.15 60.23 -10.29
N LYS A 114 -6.08 59.62 -10.82
CA LYS A 114 -5.30 60.19 -11.92
C LYS A 114 -6.13 60.34 -13.20
N LEU A 115 -6.98 59.37 -13.51
CA LEU A 115 -7.89 59.43 -14.65
C LEU A 115 -8.97 60.49 -14.48
N SER A 116 -9.47 60.67 -13.25
CA SER A 116 -10.41 61.75 -12.93
C SER A 116 -9.76 63.12 -13.11
N LEU A 117 -8.51 63.28 -12.66
CA LEU A 117 -7.74 64.51 -12.88
C LEU A 117 -7.50 64.76 -14.37
N ALA A 118 -7.03 63.75 -15.11
CA ALA A 118 -6.81 63.83 -16.55
C ALA A 118 -8.10 64.21 -17.30
N ALA A 119 -9.25 63.64 -16.90
CA ALA A 119 -10.53 63.99 -17.49
C ALA A 119 -10.88 65.48 -17.33
N ASN A 120 -10.61 66.05 -16.15
CA ASN A 120 -10.85 67.47 -15.90
C ASN A 120 -9.92 68.36 -16.71
N VAL A 121 -8.65 67.96 -16.88
CA VAL A 121 -7.69 68.65 -17.75
C VAL A 121 -8.15 68.60 -19.21
N PHE A 122 -8.54 67.43 -19.73
CA PHE A 122 -9.03 67.30 -21.10
C PHE A 122 -10.30 68.12 -21.33
N ALA A 123 -11.21 68.18 -20.35
CA ALA A 123 -12.39 69.04 -20.42
C ALA A 123 -11.99 70.52 -20.52
N GLY A 124 -11.03 70.96 -19.69
CA GLY A 124 -10.50 72.33 -19.70
C GLY A 124 -9.77 72.71 -20.99
N MET A 125 -9.15 71.74 -21.67
CA MET A 125 -8.47 71.95 -22.97
C MET A 125 -9.41 71.81 -24.18
N GLY A 126 -10.72 71.62 -23.98
CA GLY A 126 -11.69 71.47 -25.07
C GLY A 126 -11.70 70.08 -25.73
N SER A 127 -10.97 69.09 -25.19
CA SER A 127 -10.95 67.71 -25.70
C SER A 127 -11.99 66.84 -24.99
N HIS A 128 -13.26 67.04 -25.35
CA HIS A 128 -14.39 66.44 -24.63
C HIS A 128 -14.49 64.92 -24.77
N ASP A 129 -14.04 64.35 -25.89
CA ASP A 129 -14.01 62.90 -26.10
C ASP A 129 -13.00 62.20 -25.16
N GLN A 130 -11.83 62.80 -24.99
CA GLN A 130 -10.79 62.31 -24.09
C GLN A 130 -11.23 62.47 -22.63
N ALA A 131 -11.89 63.57 -22.30
CA ALA A 131 -12.49 63.78 -20.98
C ALA A 131 -13.54 62.71 -20.64
N THR A 132 -14.41 62.40 -21.59
CA THR A 132 -15.47 61.39 -21.42
C THR A 132 -14.88 59.99 -21.28
N THR A 133 -13.86 59.66 -22.09
CA THR A 133 -13.18 58.37 -22.03
C THR A 133 -12.44 58.19 -20.71
N ALA A 134 -11.71 59.22 -20.25
CA ALA A 134 -11.02 59.20 -18.98
C ALA A 134 -11.98 59.08 -17.78
N ARG A 135 -13.14 59.73 -17.81
CA ARG A 135 -14.21 59.53 -16.79
C ARG A 135 -14.72 58.10 -16.76
N LYS A 136 -15.01 57.52 -17.92
CA LYS A 136 -15.47 56.13 -18.01
C LYS A 136 -14.44 55.16 -17.43
N LEU A 137 -13.16 55.33 -17.76
CA LEU A 137 -12.08 54.51 -17.23
C LEU A 137 -11.91 54.67 -15.71
N SER A 138 -12.03 55.90 -15.20
CA SER A 138 -12.00 56.17 -13.75
C SER A 138 -13.13 55.44 -13.00
N THR A 139 -14.37 55.50 -13.52
CA THR A 139 -15.51 54.79 -12.92
C THR A 139 -15.31 53.28 -12.97
N SER A 140 -14.81 52.73 -14.09
CA SER A 140 -14.54 51.30 -14.22
C SER A 140 -13.46 50.83 -13.24
N ALA A 141 -12.40 51.61 -13.03
CA ALA A 141 -11.34 51.28 -12.07
C ALA A 141 -11.87 51.26 -10.62
N ARG A 142 -12.73 52.23 -10.25
CA ARG A 142 -13.39 52.23 -8.92
C ARG A 142 -14.35 51.05 -8.74
N ALA A 143 -15.12 50.69 -9.78
CA ALA A 143 -15.99 49.53 -9.71
C ALA A 143 -15.21 48.21 -9.53
N LEU A 144 -14.01 48.09 -10.12
CA LEU A 144 -13.13 46.95 -9.90
C LEU A 144 -12.55 46.91 -8.48
N PHE A 145 -12.17 48.06 -7.93
CA PHE A 145 -11.75 48.19 -6.53
C PHE A 145 -12.86 47.81 -5.54
N ASP A 146 -14.07 48.34 -5.72
CA ASP A 146 -15.21 48.05 -4.85
C ASP A 146 -15.54 46.55 -4.90
N ARG A 147 -15.47 45.96 -6.10
CA ARG A 147 -15.70 44.53 -6.30
C ARG A 147 -14.64 43.67 -5.60
N TYR A 148 -13.38 44.09 -5.58
CA TYR A 148 -12.32 43.39 -4.85
C TYR A 148 -12.67 43.30 -3.35
N TRP A 149 -12.99 44.42 -2.71
CA TRP A 149 -13.33 44.45 -1.29
C TRP A 149 -14.66 43.77 -0.95
N GLN A 150 -15.62 43.75 -1.87
CA GLN A 150 -16.89 43.03 -1.68
C GLN A 150 -16.77 41.53 -1.90
N THR A 151 -15.75 41.06 -2.62
CA THR A 151 -15.55 39.63 -2.94
C THR A 151 -14.50 38.96 -2.08
N LEU A 152 -13.79 39.71 -1.22
CA LEU A 152 -12.99 39.14 -0.15
C LEU A 152 -13.92 38.35 0.77
N PRO A 153 -13.81 37.00 0.81
CA PRO A 153 -14.51 36.25 1.84
C PRO A 153 -13.99 36.74 3.18
N VAL A 154 -14.91 36.96 4.13
CA VAL A 154 -14.59 37.12 5.55
C VAL A 154 -13.87 35.85 5.99
N MET A 155 -12.56 35.77 5.77
CA MET A 155 -11.68 34.77 6.40
C MET A 155 -11.42 35.21 7.83
N GLU A 156 -12.50 35.50 8.58
CA GLU A 156 -12.41 35.62 10.02
C GLU A 156 -12.63 34.24 10.63
N VAL A 157 -11.52 33.70 11.15
CA VAL A 157 -11.47 32.86 12.35
C VAL A 157 -12.11 31.48 12.24
N GLU A 158 -11.38 30.52 11.68
CA GLU A 158 -11.46 29.12 12.13
C GLU A 158 -10.11 28.41 11.93
N VAL A 159 -9.05 29.00 12.47
CA VAL A 159 -7.81 28.27 12.76
C VAL A 159 -7.57 28.43 14.25
N MET A 160 -8.32 27.68 15.06
CA MET A 160 -8.01 27.19 16.42
C MET A 160 -9.28 26.62 17.06
N ALA A 161 -9.59 25.36 16.78
CA ALA A 161 -10.35 24.47 17.66
C ALA A 161 -9.86 23.04 17.45
#